data_AF-A0A1M5GR35-F1
#
_entry.id   AF-A0A1M5GR35-F1
#
_cell.length_a   1.000
_cell.length_b   1.000
_cell.length_c   1.000
_cell.angle_alpha   90.00
_cell.angle_beta   90.00
_cell.angle_gamma   90.00
#
_symmetry.space_group_name_H-M   'P 1'
#
loop_
_entity.id
_entity.type
_entity.pdbx_description
1 polymer ?
#
loop_
_entity_poly.entity_id
_entity_poly.type
_entity_poly.pdbx_seq_one_letter_code
_entity_poly.pdbx_strand_id
1 'polypeptide(L)' 'MRTTMKQIDIRPYTQGELAAMYGVSTKTLRNWILPHQETIGKRVGRLYTTKQVELIFDKLGIPG' A
#
# COMPACT_ATOMS: atom_id res chain seq x y z
N MET A 1 17.06 -21.61 6.82
CA MET A 1 16.43 -21.32 5.51
C MET A 1 16.43 -19.81 5.32
N ARG A 2 17.00 -19.28 4.22
CA ARG A 2 16.99 -17.84 3.92
C ARG A 2 15.74 -17.55 3.09
N THR A 3 14.73 -16.97 3.72
CA THR A 3 13.56 -16.46 3.00
C THR A 3 14.03 -15.34 2.08
N THR A 4 13.88 -15.52 0.77
CA THR A 4 14.14 -14.49 -0.24
C THR A 4 13.22 -13.30 0.03
N MET A 5 13.76 -12.22 0.61
CA MET A 5 13.05 -10.95 0.66
C MET A 5 12.86 -10.49 -0.79
N LYS A 6 11.64 -10.59 -1.32
CA LYS A 6 11.26 -9.79 -2.49
C LYS A 6 11.55 -8.34 -2.10
N GLN A 7 12.52 -7.73 -2.77
CA GLN A 7 12.87 -6.34 -2.57
C GLN A 7 11.69 -5.52 -3.09
N ILE A 8 10.79 -5.12 -2.18
CA ILE A 8 9.64 -4.28 -2.54
C ILE A 8 10.20 -2.88 -2.77
N ASP A 9 10.18 -2.47 -4.04
CA ASP A 9 10.61 -1.14 -4.42
C ASP A 9 9.58 -0.11 -3.94
N ILE A 10 10.01 0.84 -3.12
CA ILE A 10 9.13 1.88 -2.60
C ILE A 10 9.02 2.96 -3.67
N ARG A 11 8.03 2.79 -4.54
CA ARG A 11 7.69 3.73 -5.61
C ARG A 11 6.23 4.18 -5.51
N PRO A 12 5.82 5.24 -6.22
CA PRO A 12 4.41 5.60 -6.29
C PRO A 12 3.61 4.46 -6.90
N TYR A 13 2.55 4.04 -6.20
CA TYR A 13 1.67 2.97 -6.66
C TYR A 13 0.25 3.48 -6.85
N THR A 14 -0.42 2.93 -7.85
CA THR A 14 -1.87 3.06 -7.94
C THR A 14 -2.55 2.20 -6.88
N GLN A 15 -3.80 2.54 -6.56
CA GLN A 15 -4.63 1.71 -5.68
C GLN A 15 -4.80 0.27 -6.24
N GLY A 16 -4.81 0.12 -7.57
CA GLY A 16 -4.88 -1.18 -8.24
C GLY A 16 -3.62 -2.01 -8.03
N GLU A 17 -2.44 -1.42 -8.23
CA GLU A 17 -1.16 -2.10 -7.98
C GLU A 17 -1.01 -2.49 -6.51
N LEU A 18 -1.34 -1.61 -5.56
CA LEU A 18 -1.34 -1.95 -4.14
C LEU A 18 -2.28 -3.12 -3.85
N ALA A 19 -3.51 -3.07 -4.37
CA ALA A 19 -4.49 -4.12 -4.11
C ALA A 19 -4.02 -5.47 -4.67
N ALA A 20 -3.43 -5.46 -5.86
CA ALA A 20 -2.82 -6.64 -6.48
C ALA A 20 -1.64 -7.18 -5.65
N MET A 21 -0.77 -6.31 -5.11
CA MET A 21 0.33 -6.72 -4.23
C MET A 21 -0.17 -7.40 -2.95
N TYR A 22 -1.27 -6.92 -2.37
CA TYR A 22 -1.89 -7.55 -1.20
C TYR A 22 -2.81 -8.74 -1.55
N GLY A 23 -3.01 -9.06 -2.83
CA GLY A 23 -3.93 -10.12 -3.25
C GLY A 23 -5.41 -9.85 -2.95
N VAL A 24 -5.80 -8.58 -2.80
CA VAL A 24 -7.18 -8.18 -2.44
C VAL A 24 -7.81 -7.31 -3.52
N SER A 25 -9.13 -7.11 -3.43
CA SER A 25 -9.82 -6.15 -4.29
C SER A 25 -9.46 -4.70 -3.93
N THR A 26 -9.56 -3.78 -4.89
CA THR A 26 -9.36 -2.34 -4.64
C THR A 26 -10.32 -1.78 -3.60
N LYS A 27 -11.53 -2.36 -3.48
CA LYS A 27 -12.53 -2.01 -2.45
C LYS A 27 -12.06 -2.45 -1.06
N THR A 28 -11.53 -3.67 -0.95
CA THR A 28 -10.96 -4.20 0.30
C THR A 28 -9.80 -3.33 0.75
N LEU A 29 -8.84 -3.04 -0.14
CA LEU A 29 -7.70 -2.17 0.18
C LEU A 29 -8.17 -0.78 0.65
N ARG A 30 -9.16 -0.19 -0.01
CA ARG A 30 -9.71 1.11 0.40
C ARG A 30 -10.26 1.06 1.83
N ASN A 31 -10.98 -0.01 2.19
CA ASN A 31 -11.51 -0.19 3.54
C ASN A 31 -10.41 -0.37 4.58
N TRP A 32 -9.28 -0.99 4.21
CA TRP A 32 -8.11 -1.12 5.09
C TRP A 32 -7.37 0.20 5.28
N ILE A 33 -7.29 1.03 4.24
CA ILE A 33 -6.64 2.35 4.31
C ILE A 33 -7.50 3.37 5.08
N LEU A 34 -8.83 3.25 5.02
CA LEU A 34 -9.78 4.23 5.57
C LEU A 34 -9.54 4.58 7.05
N PRO A 35 -9.33 3.62 7.98
CA PRO A 35 -9.02 3.91 9.39
C PRO A 35 -7.70 4.65 9.61
N HIS A 36 -6.80 4.62 8.63
CA HIS A 36 -5.47 5.23 8.69
C HIS A 36 -5.35 6.48 7.81
N GLN A 37 -6.47 6.97 7.25
CA GLN A 37 -6.47 8.06 6.29
C GLN A 37 -5.98 9.38 6.90
N GLU A 38 -6.15 9.59 8.20
CA GLU A 38 -5.60 10.78 8.89
C GLU A 38 -4.07 10.79 8.88
N THR A 39 -3.43 9.62 9.01
CA THR A 39 -1.97 9.48 8.99
C THR A 39 -1.42 9.45 7.57
N ILE A 40 -2.05 8.68 6.68
CA ILE A 40 -1.61 8.50 5.28
C ILE A 40 -1.92 9.77 4.44
N GLY A 41 -2.93 10.52 4.83
CA GLY A 41 -3.42 11.69 4.11
C GLY A 41 -4.30 11.32 2.91
N LYS A 42 -4.85 12.36 2.27
CA LYS A 42 -5.73 12.21 1.11
C LYS A 42 -4.93 11.78 -0.12
N ARG A 43 -5.43 10.77 -0.84
CA ARG A 43 -4.92 10.44 -2.18
C ARG A 43 -5.28 11.55 -3.15
N VAL A 44 -4.28 12.17 -3.77
CA VAL A 44 -4.48 13.20 -4.81
C VAL A 44 -4.14 12.59 -6.16
N GLY A 45 -5.13 12.53 -7.06
CA GLY A 45 -4.97 11.90 -8.37
C GLY A 45 -5.06 10.37 -8.33
N ARG A 46 -4.31 9.69 -9.21
CA ARG A 46 -4.40 8.23 -9.39
C ARG A 46 -3.44 7.43 -8.51
N LEU A 47 -2.35 8.05 -8.07
CA LEU A 47 -1.23 7.42 -7.38
C LEU A 47 -1.20 7.78 -5.89
N TYR A 48 -0.71 6.88 -5.08
CA TYR A 48 -0.16 7.17 -3.77
C TYR A 48 1.30 7.59 -3.94
N THR A 49 1.72 8.64 -3.23
CA THR A 49 3.14 9.05 -3.24
C THR A 49 3.99 8.02 -2.52
N THR A 50 5.31 8.03 -2.74
CA THR A 50 6.26 7.16 -2.05
C THR A 50 6.06 7.17 -0.52
N LYS A 51 5.90 8.36 0.09
CA LYS A 51 5.63 8.49 1.53
C LYS A 51 4.30 7.86 1.96
N GLN A 52 3.27 7.98 1.14
CA GLN A 52 1.98 7.35 1.43
C GLN A 52 2.08 5.83 1.35
N VAL A 53 2.84 5.31 0.40
CA VAL A 53 3.11 3.87 0.25
C VAL A 53 3.89 3.34 1.46
N GLU A 54 4.92 4.05 1.93
CA GLU A 54 5.64 3.71 3.16
C GLU A 54 4.70 3.61 4.36
N LEU A 55 3.84 4.62 4.55
CA LEU A 55 2.86 4.62 5.63
C LEU A 55 1.82 3.51 5.49
N ILE A 56 1.41 3.17 4.26
CA ILE A 56 0.51 2.05 4.00
C ILE A 56 1.18 0.73 4.40
N PHE A 57 2.45 0.52 4.04
CA PHE A 57 3.19 -0.69 4.43
C PHE A 57 3.46 -0.75 5.94
N ASP A 58 3.70 0.39 6.59
CA ASP A 58 3.82 0.48 8.05
C ASP A 58 2.53 0.08 8.77
N LYS A 59 1.36 0.53 8.27
CA LYS A 59 0.07 0.28 8.91
C LYS A 59 -0.56 -1.07 8.57
N LEU A 60 -0.43 -1.53 7.33
CA LEU A 60 -1.07 -2.76 6.85
C LEU A 60 -0.13 -3.97 6.85
N GLY A 61 1.18 -3.76 7.03
CA GLY A 61 2.21 -4.77 6.89
C GLY A 61 2.74 -4.88 5.47
N ILE A 62 3.82 -5.63 5.30
CA ILE A 62 4.48 -5.81 4.00
C ILE A 62 3.66 -6.81 3.15
N PRO A 63 3.26 -6.48 1.91
CA PRO A 63 2.57 -7.42 1.02
C PRO A 63 3.46 -8.62 0.65
N GLY A 64 2.87 -9.81 0.54
CA GLY A 64 3.57 -11.10 0.30
C GLY A 64 3.12 -11.82 -0.96
#